data_AF-A0A1X0DAP6-F1
#
_entry.id   AF-A0A1X0DAP6-F1
#
_cell.length_a   1.000
_cell.length_b   1.000
_cell.length_c   1.000
_cell.angle_alpha   90.00
_cell.angle_beta   90.00
_cell.angle_gamma   90.00
#
_symmetry.space_group_name_H-M   'P 1'
#
loop_
_entity.id
_entity.type
_entity.pdbx_description
1 polymer ?
#
loop_
_entity_poly.entity_id
_entity_poly.type
_entity_poly.pdbx_seq_one_letter_code
_entity_poly.pdbx_strand_id
1 'polypeptide(L)'
;MSPNDPQPPQLPPALLKPWPVIVVIAAGWVIAAVLAFTVPGFAEWRPYTVAGLGVGALGTSIFLWQRHAVRRGARGAQSGLD
;
A
#
# COMPACT_ATOMS: atom_id res chain seq x y z
N MET A 1 32.45 0.62 20.18
CA MET A 1 31.94 1.22 18.93
C MET A 1 33.12 1.96 18.32
N SER A 2 33.72 1.40 17.27
CA SER A 2 34.92 1.98 16.67
C SER A 2 34.54 3.25 15.91
N PRO A 3 35.32 4.34 15.95
CA PRO A 3 34.98 5.60 15.28
C PRO A 3 34.86 5.53 13.74
N ASN A 4 35.06 4.35 13.13
CA ASN A 4 35.14 4.12 11.69
C ASN A 4 34.07 3.16 11.14
N ASP A 5 33.00 2.85 11.88
CA ASP A 5 31.90 2.09 11.29
C ASP A 5 31.20 2.93 10.20
N PRO A 6 31.12 2.45 8.94
CA PRO A 6 30.45 3.17 7.87
C PRO A 6 28.99 3.40 8.25
N GLN A 7 28.58 4.66 8.36
CA GLN A 7 27.18 4.97 8.56
C GLN A 7 26.40 4.60 7.30
N PRO A 8 25.40 3.70 7.39
CA PRO A 8 24.62 3.32 6.23
C PRO A 8 23.93 4.58 5.66
N PRO A 9 23.94 4.75 4.33
CA PRO A 9 23.32 5.91 3.71
C PRO A 9 21.84 5.97 4.07
N GLN A 10 21.33 7.17 4.33
CA GLN A 10 19.92 7.35 4.68
C GLN A 10 19.04 6.87 3.53
N LEU A 11 18.18 5.89 3.80
CA LEU A 11 17.23 5.37 2.81
C LEU A 11 16.25 6.47 2.40
N PRO A 12 15.93 6.61 1.10
CA PRO A 12 14.99 7.61 0.62
C PRO A 12 13.65 7.54 1.37
N PRO A 13 13.07 8.67 1.79
CA PRO A 13 11.83 8.70 2.58
C PRO A 13 10.64 8.01 1.91
N ALA A 14 10.67 7.84 0.58
CA ALA A 14 9.65 7.13 -0.17
C ALA A 14 9.67 5.61 0.07
N LEU A 15 10.86 5.01 0.23
CA LEU A 15 11.03 3.58 0.53
C LEU A 15 10.59 3.22 1.96
N LEU A 16 10.59 4.22 2.86
CA LEU A 16 10.15 4.05 4.25
C LEU A 16 8.62 4.15 4.40
N LYS A 17 7.91 4.64 3.38
CA LYS A 17 6.45 4.79 3.41
C LYS A 17 5.82 3.62 2.65
N PRO A 18 4.82 2.93 3.22
CA PRO A 18 4.14 1.83 2.51
C PRO A 18 3.20 2.30 1.39
N TRP A 19 2.79 3.58 1.40
CA TRP A 19 1.78 4.12 0.48
C TRP A 19 2.15 4.07 -1.01
N PRO A 20 3.39 4.39 -1.45
CA PRO A 20 3.76 4.30 -2.87
C PRO A 20 3.59 2.90 -3.45
N VAL A 21 3.94 1.86 -2.68
CA VAL A 21 3.79 0.46 -3.12
C VAL A 21 2.33 0.10 -3.36
N ILE A 22 1.44 0.49 -2.45
CA ILE A 22 -0.01 0.28 -2.58
C ILE A 22 -0.54 0.94 -3.86
N VAL A 23 -0.13 2.19 -4.11
CA VAL A 23 -0.56 2.95 -5.29
C VAL A 23 -0.08 2.30 -6.59
N VAL A 24 1.19 1.90 -6.64
CA VAL A 24 1.77 1.26 -7.83
C VAL A 24 1.06 -0.06 -8.16
N ILE A 25 0.83 -0.90 -7.15
CA ILE A 25 0.14 -2.19 -7.35
C ILE A 25 -1.32 -1.96 -7.76
N ALA A 26 -2.03 -1.04 -7.12
CA ALA A 26 -3.41 -0.70 -7.47
C ALA A 26 -3.51 -0.18 -8.91
N ALA A 27 -2.62 0.72 -9.31
CA ALA A 27 -2.55 1.24 -10.68
C ALA A 27 -2.26 0.12 -11.69
N GLY A 28 -1.34 -0.79 -11.37
CA GLY A 28 -1.04 -1.96 -12.20
C GLY A 28 -2.27 -2.84 -12.45
N TRP A 29 -3.06 -3.13 -11.41
CA TRP A 29 -4.29 -3.90 -11.56
C TRP A 29 -5.38 -3.17 -12.35
N VAL A 30 -5.51 -1.85 -12.19
CA VAL A 30 -6.43 -1.04 -12.98
C VAL A 30 -6.05 -1.08 -14.46
N ILE A 31 -4.77 -0.90 -14.78
CA ILE A 31 -4.26 -0.98 -16.16
C ILE A 31 -4.52 -2.37 -16.75
N ALA A 32 -4.20 -3.43 -16.00
CA ALA A 32 -4.43 -4.80 -16.44
C ALA A 32 -5.91 -5.08 -16.71
N ALA A 33 -6.81 -4.60 -15.83
CA ALA A 33 -8.24 -4.70 -16.04
C ALA A 33 -8.68 -3.97 -17.31
N VAL A 34 -8.27 -2.71 -17.50
CA VAL A 34 -8.58 -1.96 -18.73
C VAL A 34 -8.17 -2.76 -19.96
N LEU A 35 -6.93 -3.27 -20.01
CA LEU A 35 -6.44 -4.08 -21.13
C LEU A 35 -7.27 -5.36 -21.34
N ALA A 36 -7.65 -6.07 -20.27
CA ALA A 36 -8.44 -7.30 -20.35
C ALA A 36 -9.87 -7.07 -20.90
N PHE A 37 -10.43 -5.87 -20.71
CA PHE A 37 -11.75 -5.51 -21.21
C PHE A 37 -11.73 -4.81 -22.58
N THR A 38 -10.64 -4.14 -22.96
CA THR A 38 -10.55 -3.42 -24.24
C THR A 38 -9.83 -4.19 -25.34
N VAL A 39 -8.96 -5.15 -25.01
CA VAL A 39 -8.16 -5.91 -25.97
C VAL A 39 -8.69 -7.34 -26.07
N PRO A 40 -9.18 -7.79 -27.26
CA PRO A 40 -9.73 -9.15 -27.43
C PRO A 40 -8.76 -10.26 -27.02
N GLY A 41 -7.45 -10.08 -27.27
CA GLY A 41 -6.41 -11.05 -26.91
C GLY A 41 -6.20 -11.24 -25.40
N PHE A 42 -6.78 -10.40 -24.54
CA PHE A 42 -6.67 -10.50 -23.09
C PHE A 42 -8.00 -10.86 -22.41
N ALA A 43 -9.00 -11.35 -23.15
CA ALA A 43 -10.30 -11.69 -22.57
C ALA A 43 -10.22 -12.77 -21.49
N GLU A 44 -9.30 -13.74 -21.62
CA GLU A 44 -9.07 -14.78 -20.61
C GLU A 44 -8.48 -14.22 -19.30
N TRP A 45 -7.88 -13.02 -19.34
CA TRP A 45 -7.25 -12.40 -18.17
C TRP A 45 -8.24 -11.71 -17.23
N ARG A 46 -9.48 -11.47 -17.69
CA ARG A 46 -10.53 -10.77 -16.95
C ARG A 46 -10.74 -11.29 -15.51
N PRO A 47 -10.97 -12.60 -15.26
CA PRO A 47 -11.17 -13.09 -13.89
C PRO A 47 -9.99 -12.77 -12.97
N TYR A 48 -8.75 -12.86 -13.47
CA TYR A 48 -7.56 -12.55 -12.69
C TYR A 48 -7.45 -11.05 -12.39
N THR A 49 -7.74 -10.18 -13.37
CA THR A 49 -7.74 -8.73 -13.15
C THR A 49 -8.78 -8.28 -12.14
N VAL A 50 -9.96 -8.89 -12.15
CA VAL A 50 -11.02 -8.64 -11.17
C VAL A 50 -10.62 -9.14 -9.79
N ALA A 51 -10.06 -10.35 -9.69
CA ALA A 51 -9.55 -10.89 -8.43
C ALA A 51 -8.45 -9.99 -7.85
N GLY A 52 -7.52 -9.54 -8.68
CA GLY A 52 -6.45 -8.63 -8.28
C GLY A 52 -6.95 -7.27 -7.79
N LEU A 53 -7.95 -6.68 -8.46
CA LEU A 53 -8.63 -5.48 -7.99
C LEU A 53 -9.33 -5.69 -6.64
N GLY A 54 -10.00 -6.84 -6.46
CA GLY A 54 -10.65 -7.21 -5.20
C GLY A 54 -9.65 -7.34 -4.05
N VAL A 55 -8.54 -8.05 -4.28
CA VAL A 55 -7.46 -8.19 -3.30
C VAL A 55 -6.81 -6.84 -2.99
N GLY A 56 -6.57 -6.00 -4.01
CA GLY A 56 -6.03 -4.65 -3.84
C GLY A 56 -6.94 -3.74 -3.03
N ALA A 57 -8.25 -3.78 -3.29
CA ALA A 57 -9.25 -3.04 -2.53
C ALA A 57 -9.31 -3.50 -1.07
N LEU A 58 -9.28 -4.82 -0.84
CA LEU A 58 -9.24 -5.39 0.51
C LEU A 58 -7.99 -4.96 1.28
N GLY A 59 -6.81 -5.14 0.70
CA GLY A 59 -5.54 -4.76 1.33
C GLY A 59 -5.46 -3.26 1.64
N THR A 60 -5.92 -2.42 0.70
CA THR A 60 -5.99 -0.96 0.90
C THR A 60 -6.96 -0.60 2.03
N SER A 61 -8.11 -1.26 2.11
CA SER A 61 -9.10 -1.02 3.16
C SER A 61 -8.54 -1.36 4.54
N ILE A 62 -7.87 -2.50 4.67
CA ILE A 62 -7.18 -2.91 5.92
C ILE A 62 -6.13 -1.88 6.31
N PHE A 63 -5.28 -1.45 5.38
CA PHE A 63 -4.25 -0.44 5.64
C PHE A 63 -4.85 0.90 6.12
N LEU A 64 -5.93 1.36 5.48
CA LEU A 64 -6.62 2.59 5.89
C LEU A 64 -7.23 2.45 7.27
N TRP A 65 -7.82 1.29 7.58
CA TRP A 65 -8.36 1.03 8.91
C TRP A 65 -7.26 1.02 9.97
N GLN A 66 -6.14 0.35 9.72
CA GLN A 66 -4.97 0.36 10.61
C GLN A 66 -4.45 1.78 10.84
N ARG A 67 -4.26 2.57 9.76
CA ARG A 67 -3.79 3.95 9.86
C ARG A 67 -4.76 4.83 10.65
N HIS A 68 -6.05 4.63 10.47
CA HIS A 68 -7.07 5.37 11.19
C HIS A 68 -7.16 4.96 12.67
N ALA A 69 -7.02 3.66 12.97
CA ALA A 69 -6.94 3.14 14.33
C ALA A 69 -5.72 3.69 15.09
N VAL A 70 -4.54 3.73 14.45
CA VAL A 70 -3.32 4.34 15.03
C VAL A 70 -3.55 5.82 15.35
N ARG A 71 -4.17 6.57 14.43
CA ARG A 71 -4.51 7.99 14.66
C ARG A 71 -5.53 8.19 15.79
N ARG A 72 -6.50 7.28 15.94
CA ARG A 72 -7.48 7.31 17.05
C ARG A 72 -6.83 6.91 18.37
N GLY A 73 -6.00 5.87 18.39
CA GLY A 73 -5.25 5.43 19.58
C GLY A 73 -4.29 6.49 20.10
N ALA A 74 -3.65 7.24 19.20
CA ALA A 74 -2.84 8.40 19.57
C ALA A 74 -3.63 9.52 20.28
N ARG A 75 -4.94 9.66 20.00
CA ARG A 75 -5.83 10.62 20.68
C ARG A 75 -6.39 10.05 21.99
N GLY A 76 -6.60 8.74 22.08
CA GLY A 76 -7.09 8.07 23.30
C GLY A 76 -6.05 7.97 24.43
N ALA A 77 -4.76 8.12 24.13
CA ALA A 77 -3.70 8.14 25.14
C ALA A 77 -3.54 9.48 25.88
N GLN A 78 -4.30 10.53 25.51
CA GLN A 78 -4.20 11.87 26.10
C GLN A 78 -5.30 12.18 27.15
N SER A 79 -6.21 11.26 27.47
CA SER A 79 -7.38 11.52 28.32
C SER A 79 -7.35 10.82 29.69
N GLY A 80 -6.19 10.81 30.37
CA GLY A 80 -6.05 10.08 31.65
C GLY A 80 -5.02 10.62 32.64
N LEU A 81 -4.70 11.92 32.59
CA LEU A 81 -3.89 12.59 33.61
C LEU A 81 -4.46 13.99 33.88
N ASP A 82 -5.54 14.04 34.66
CA ASP A 82 -5.88 15.14 35.57
C ASP A 82 -6.41 14.52 36.87
#